data_AF-A0AAV3ZCH8-F1
#
_entry.id   AF-A0AAV3ZCH8-F1
#
_cell.length_a   1.000
_cell.length_b   1.000
_cell.length_c   1.000
_cell.angle_alpha   90.00
_cell.angle_beta   90.00
_cell.angle_gamma   90.00
#
_symmetry.space_group_name_H-M   'P 1'
#
loop_
_entity.id
_entity.type
_entity.pdbx_description
1 polymer ?
#
loop_
_entity_poly.entity_id
_entity_poly.type
_entity_poly.pdbx_seq_one_letter_code
_entity_poly.pdbx_strand_id
1 'polypeptide(L)'
;MQLDRDEPIRAFAARLKGRAGVCSFNIKCSSDTCAASTDYSDVMIQYMLIRCLKEEEIRLSILGESRQDILLEDAFCCIEAKESGKRPASHLVEDGSSTVAATSSYKRQDKPCSDGGSNSSLSTTCGECGRSGQSSSRQEHMTKCPAW
;
A
#
# COMPACT_ATOMS: atom_id res chain seq x y z
N MET A 1 -17.88 22.53 0.45
CA MET A 1 -16.60 21.99 0.95
C MET A 1 -16.61 20.52 0.63
N GLN A 2 -15.63 20.04 -0.13
CA GLN A 2 -15.55 18.64 -0.57
C GLN A 2 -14.09 18.25 -0.59
N LEU A 3 -13.81 16.95 -0.44
CA LEU A 3 -12.46 16.41 -0.57
C LEU A 3 -12.03 16.49 -2.05
N ASP A 4 -10.90 17.11 -2.34
CA ASP A 4 -10.35 17.14 -3.71
C ASP A 4 -9.74 15.79 -4.09
N ARG A 5 -9.66 15.47 -5.41
CA ARG A 5 -9.33 14.10 -5.88
C ARG A 5 -7.95 13.62 -5.37
N ASP A 6 -7.00 14.54 -5.29
CA ASP A 6 -5.62 14.27 -4.89
C ASP A 6 -5.27 14.92 -3.54
N GLU A 7 -6.27 15.45 -2.83
CA GLU A 7 -6.06 16.02 -1.49
C GLU A 7 -5.98 14.87 -0.47
N PRO A 8 -4.93 14.79 0.35
CA PRO A 8 -4.87 13.79 1.41
C PRO A 8 -5.93 14.11 2.47
N ILE A 9 -6.56 13.07 3.03
CA ILE A 9 -7.64 13.23 4.00
C ILE A 9 -7.27 14.11 5.20
N ARG A 10 -6.00 14.09 5.65
CA ARG A 10 -5.52 14.96 6.74
C ARG A 10 -5.45 16.44 6.36
N ALA A 11 -5.12 16.78 5.12
CA ALA A 11 -5.16 18.16 4.66
C ALA A 11 -6.61 18.68 4.62
N PHE A 12 -7.53 17.84 4.13
CA PHE A 12 -8.95 18.15 4.14
C PHE A 12 -9.50 18.31 5.58
N ALA A 13 -9.08 17.43 6.49
CA ALA A 13 -9.42 17.51 7.91
C ALA A 13 -8.90 18.79 8.56
N ALA A 14 -7.69 19.24 8.22
CA ALA A 14 -7.17 20.52 8.70
C ALA A 14 -8.04 21.70 8.27
N ARG A 15 -8.54 21.70 7.02
CA ARG A 15 -9.52 22.71 6.56
C ARG A 15 -10.82 22.62 7.35
N LEU A 16 -11.33 21.41 7.61
CA LEU A 16 -12.55 21.21 8.40
C LEU A 16 -12.37 21.73 9.84
N LYS A 17 -11.24 21.41 10.48
CA LYS A 17 -10.87 21.93 11.80
C LYS A 17 -10.79 23.45 11.82
N GLY A 18 -10.18 24.06 10.80
CA GLY A 18 -10.14 25.51 10.65
C GLY A 18 -11.52 26.16 10.58
N ARG A 19 -12.49 25.52 9.91
CA ARG A 19 -13.89 25.98 9.92
C ARG A 19 -14.60 25.70 11.23
N ALA A 20 -14.38 24.53 11.82
CA ALA A 20 -14.97 24.13 13.08
C ALA A 20 -14.55 25.06 14.23
N GLY A 21 -13.32 25.58 14.22
CA GLY A 21 -12.85 26.55 15.20
C GLY A 21 -13.59 27.90 15.16
N VAL A 22 -14.29 28.21 14.06
CA VAL A 22 -15.17 29.39 13.96
C VAL A 22 -16.59 29.07 14.45
N CYS A 23 -16.94 27.79 14.53
CA CYS A 23 -18.26 27.34 14.97
C CYS A 23 -18.26 27.10 16.49
N SER A 24 -19.32 27.56 17.17
CA SER A 24 -19.50 27.31 18.61
C SER A 24 -20.06 25.92 18.88
N PHE A 25 -19.27 24.86 18.69
CA PHE A 25 -19.65 23.46 18.95
C PHE A 25 -19.57 23.06 20.43
N ASN A 26 -20.00 23.97 21.31
CA ASN A 26 -20.02 23.73 22.74
C ASN A 26 -21.45 23.80 23.26
N ILE A 27 -21.90 22.76 23.94
CA ILE A 27 -23.18 22.74 24.63
C ILE A 27 -22.93 22.89 26.13
N LYS A 28 -23.62 23.86 26.73
CA LYS A 28 -23.69 24.00 28.18
C LYS A 28 -24.87 23.20 28.70
N CYS A 29 -24.67 22.61 29.88
CA CYS A 29 -25.73 21.94 30.60
C CYS A 29 -26.86 22.92 30.95
N SER A 30 -28.12 22.54 30.72
CA SER A 30 -29.28 23.43 30.93
C SER A 30 -29.67 23.61 32.40
N SER A 31 -29.09 22.83 33.31
CA SER A 31 -29.39 22.91 34.75
C SER A 31 -28.49 23.92 35.43
N ASP A 32 -29.05 24.82 36.25
CA ASP A 32 -28.31 25.84 37.00
C ASP A 32 -27.28 25.25 37.98
N THR A 33 -27.43 23.98 38.37
CA THR A 33 -26.50 23.25 39.23
C THR A 33 -25.35 22.58 38.48
N CYS A 34 -25.37 22.60 37.16
CA CYS A 34 -24.50 21.82 36.29
C CYS A 34 -23.59 22.75 35.48
N ALA A 35 -22.33 22.89 35.92
CA ALA A 35 -21.32 23.68 35.20
C ALA A 35 -20.65 22.90 34.04
N ALA A 36 -21.16 21.71 33.69
CA ALA A 36 -20.59 20.89 32.64
C ALA A 36 -20.78 21.54 31.27
N SER A 37 -19.71 21.49 30.47
CA SER A 37 -19.65 22.01 29.12
C SER A 37 -19.02 20.93 28.26
N THR A 38 -19.73 20.51 27.21
CA THR A 38 -19.31 19.42 26.33
C THR A 38 -19.01 19.99 24.95
N ASP A 39 -17.78 19.78 24.50
CA ASP A 39 -17.37 20.04 23.13
C ASP A 39 -17.68 18.81 22.27
N TYR A 40 -18.34 19.05 21.14
CA TYR A 40 -18.68 18.02 20.15
C TYR A 40 -18.13 18.37 18.75
N SER A 41 -17.14 19.27 18.67
CA SER A 41 -16.48 19.65 17.42
C SER A 41 -15.97 18.44 16.64
N ASP A 42 -15.34 17.48 17.32
CA ASP A 42 -14.71 16.33 16.68
C ASP A 42 -15.75 15.40 16.04
N VAL A 43 -16.90 15.24 16.70
CA VAL A 43 -18.05 14.50 16.17
C VAL A 43 -18.58 15.20 14.91
N MET A 44 -18.70 16.53 14.93
CA MET A 44 -19.15 17.29 13.76
C MET A 44 -18.13 17.22 12.60
N ILE A 45 -16.83 17.28 12.90
CA ILE A 45 -15.77 17.12 11.91
C ILE A 45 -15.84 15.73 11.29
N GLN A 46 -16.05 14.68 12.10
CA GLN A 46 -16.18 13.31 11.61
C GLN A 46 -17.38 13.15 10.67
N TYR A 47 -18.56 13.66 11.04
CA TYR A 47 -19.74 13.62 10.17
C TYR A 47 -19.50 14.34 8.85
N MET A 48 -18.87 15.52 8.90
CA MET A 48 -18.53 16.28 7.70
C MET A 48 -17.50 15.55 6.84
N LEU A 49 -16.54 14.87 7.47
CA LEU A 49 -15.55 14.05 6.80
C LEU A 49 -16.23 12.98 5.94
N ILE A 50 -17.05 12.12 6.57
CA ILE A 50 -17.74 11.00 5.93
C ILE A 50 -18.65 11.51 4.80
N ARG A 51 -19.39 12.59 5.04
CA ARG A 51 -20.28 13.19 4.05
C ARG A 51 -19.51 13.75 2.85
N CYS A 52 -18.33 14.33 3.07
CA CYS A 52 -17.56 15.01 2.02
C CYS A 52 -16.61 14.09 1.24
N LEU A 53 -16.48 12.81 1.64
CA LEU A 53 -15.77 11.80 0.85
C LEU A 53 -16.37 11.68 -0.55
N LYS A 54 -15.55 11.71 -1.60
CA LYS A 54 -16.04 11.51 -2.97
C LYS A 54 -16.38 10.05 -3.26
N GLU A 55 -15.64 9.13 -2.65
CA GLU A 55 -15.81 7.71 -2.90
C GLU A 55 -16.94 7.12 -2.07
N GLU A 56 -18.01 6.72 -2.75
CA GLU A 56 -19.19 6.12 -2.13
C GLU A 56 -18.86 4.80 -1.43
N GLU A 57 -18.00 3.95 -2.00
CA GLU A 57 -17.63 2.67 -1.39
C GLU A 57 -16.89 2.87 -0.05
N ILE A 58 -15.98 3.85 0.03
CA ILE A 58 -15.27 4.16 1.29
C ILE A 58 -16.28 4.69 2.31
N ARG A 59 -17.18 5.58 1.89
CA ARG A 59 -18.24 6.13 2.74
C ARG A 59 -19.16 5.03 3.29
N LEU A 60 -19.66 4.15 2.42
CA LEU A 60 -20.54 3.04 2.80
C LEU A 60 -19.84 2.06 3.74
N SER A 61 -18.55 1.80 3.52
CA SER A 61 -17.82 0.91 4.42
C SER A 61 -17.64 1.49 5.81
N ILE A 62 -17.50 2.81 5.97
CA ILE A 62 -17.45 3.45 7.29
C ILE A 62 -18.83 3.45 7.94
N LEU A 63 -19.89 3.71 7.15
CA LEU A 63 -21.27 3.70 7.64
C LEU A 63 -21.79 2.30 7.98
N GLY A 64 -21.23 1.26 7.36
CA GLY A 64 -21.56 -0.14 7.61
C GLY A 64 -20.82 -0.76 8.79
N GLU A 65 -19.92 -0.02 9.44
CA GLU A 65 -19.20 -0.49 10.62
C GLU A 65 -20.17 -0.65 11.79
N SER A 66 -20.03 -1.76 12.52
CA SER A 66 -20.93 -2.10 13.64
C SER A 66 -20.75 -1.18 14.84
N ARG A 67 -19.55 -0.62 14.98
CA ARG A 67 -19.17 0.36 15.99
C ARG A 67 -19.49 1.75 15.46
N GLN A 68 -20.46 2.43 16.05
CA GLN A 68 -20.84 3.80 15.70
C GLN A 68 -20.05 4.85 16.50
N ASP A 69 -19.33 4.41 17.54
CA ASP A 69 -18.44 5.19 18.41
C ASP A 69 -17.01 5.29 17.85
N ILE A 70 -16.87 5.33 16.52
CA ILE A 70 -15.56 5.42 15.88
C ILE A 70 -14.92 6.75 16.29
N LEU A 71 -13.69 6.74 16.80
CA LEU A 71 -12.97 7.98 17.08
C LEU A 71 -12.60 8.68 15.77
N LEU A 72 -12.44 10.00 15.81
CA LEU A 72 -12.07 10.78 14.63
C LEU A 72 -10.76 10.28 13.98
N GLU A 73 -9.77 9.89 14.81
CA GLU A 73 -8.50 9.34 14.31
C GLU A 73 -8.64 7.93 13.71
N ASP A 74 -9.51 7.08 14.27
CA ASP A 74 -9.78 5.76 13.71
C ASP A 74 -10.43 5.91 12.32
N ALA A 75 -11.34 6.87 12.17
CA ALA A 75 -11.93 7.20 10.88
C ALA A 75 -10.86 7.66 9.86
N PHE A 76 -9.88 8.46 10.27
CA PHE A 76 -8.75 8.81 9.39
C PHE A 76 -7.96 7.58 8.96
N CYS A 77 -7.55 6.74 9.91
CA CYS A 77 -6.80 5.52 9.61
C CYS A 77 -7.56 4.60 8.63
N CYS A 78 -8.86 4.41 8.83
CA CYS A 78 -9.70 3.62 7.92
C CYS A 78 -9.77 4.21 6.51
N ILE A 79 -9.91 5.52 6.38
CA ILE A 79 -9.96 6.21 5.07
C ILE A 79 -8.59 6.15 4.39
N GLU A 80 -7.51 6.46 5.11
CA GLU A 80 -6.14 6.42 4.60
C GLU A 80 -5.79 5.03 4.07
N ALA A 81 -6.13 3.98 4.83
CA ALA A 81 -5.92 2.59 4.40
C ALA A 81 -6.69 2.28 3.11
N LYS A 82 -7.96 2.67 3.02
CA LYS A 82 -8.77 2.42 1.81
C LYS A 82 -8.32 3.23 0.59
N GLU A 83 -7.98 4.50 0.74
CA GLU A 83 -7.46 5.33 -0.35
C GLU A 83 -6.11 4.79 -0.86
N SER A 84 -5.22 4.39 0.05
CA SER A 84 -3.92 3.83 -0.29
C SER A 84 -4.00 2.50 -1.05
N GLY A 85 -5.05 1.69 -0.81
CA GLY A 85 -5.30 0.46 -1.56
C GLY A 85 -5.88 0.69 -2.95
N LYS A 86 -6.72 1.73 -3.11
CA LYS A 86 -7.38 2.03 -4.39
C LYS A 86 -6.51 2.80 -5.38
N ARG A 87 -5.71 3.77 -4.92
CA ARG A 87 -4.79 4.53 -5.80
C ARG A 87 -3.89 3.65 -6.69
N PRO A 88 -3.24 2.58 -6.18
CA PRO A 88 -2.46 1.68 -7.03
C PRO A 88 -3.35 0.78 -7.90
N ALA A 89 -4.49 0.30 -7.39
CA ALA A 89 -5.40 -0.54 -8.16
C ALA A 89 -6.01 0.19 -9.36
N SER A 90 -6.40 1.46 -9.22
CA SER A 90 -6.93 2.25 -10.34
C SER A 90 -5.90 2.47 -11.44
N HIS A 91 -4.63 2.69 -11.07
CA HIS A 91 -3.54 2.83 -12.05
C HIS A 91 -3.25 1.51 -12.79
N LEU A 92 -3.51 0.36 -12.18
CA LEU A 92 -3.37 -0.95 -12.83
C LEU A 92 -4.49 -1.28 -13.82
N VAL A 93 -5.65 -0.61 -13.71
CA VAL A 93 -6.84 -0.90 -14.53
C VAL A 93 -6.98 0.06 -15.71
N GLU A 94 -6.51 1.32 -15.59
CA GLU A 94 -6.49 2.27 -16.72
C GLU A 94 -5.46 1.90 -17.80
N ASP A 95 -4.36 1.23 -17.43
CA ASP A 95 -3.43 0.61 -18.37
C ASP A 95 -3.98 -0.76 -18.83
N GLY A 96 -5.04 -0.73 -19.64
CA GLY A 96 -5.64 -1.93 -20.21
C GLY A 96 -4.61 -2.81 -20.92
N SER A 97 -4.59 -4.09 -20.56
CA SER A 97 -3.80 -5.17 -21.19
C SER A 97 -2.30 -5.18 -20.88
N SER A 98 -1.93 -5.80 -19.77
CA SER A 98 -0.93 -6.88 -19.85
C SER A 98 -1.00 -7.79 -18.63
N THR A 99 -1.33 -9.05 -18.90
CA THR A 99 -1.05 -10.24 -18.09
C THR A 99 -0.04 -10.03 -16.96
N VAL A 100 -0.50 -10.10 -15.71
CA VAL A 100 0.38 -10.38 -14.56
C VAL A 100 0.76 -11.87 -14.62
N ALA A 101 1.58 -12.20 -15.61
CA ALA A 101 2.29 -13.46 -15.67
C ALA A 101 3.68 -13.19 -16.23
N ALA A 102 4.66 -13.43 -15.36
CA ALA A 102 6.04 -13.75 -15.68
C ALA A 102 7.05 -12.59 -15.91
N THR A 103 8.08 -12.67 -15.08
CA THR A 103 9.49 -12.32 -15.29
C THR A 103 9.96 -10.93 -14.81
N SER A 104 10.58 -10.95 -13.62
CA SER A 104 11.63 -9.99 -13.25
C SER A 104 12.72 -10.01 -14.34
N SER A 105 12.96 -8.87 -14.99
CA SER A 105 13.93 -8.69 -16.08
C SER A 105 15.29 -8.16 -15.61
N TYR A 106 15.60 -8.27 -14.31
CA TYR A 106 16.96 -8.01 -13.82
C TYR A 106 17.93 -9.02 -14.46
N LYS A 107 18.76 -8.52 -15.40
CA LYS A 107 19.81 -9.21 -16.19
C LYS A 107 19.43 -9.80 -17.56
N ARG A 108 18.90 -8.98 -18.47
CA ARG A 108 18.93 -9.31 -19.92
C ARG A 108 19.39 -8.16 -20.80
N GLN A 109 20.62 -7.68 -20.56
CA GLN A 109 21.49 -7.04 -21.55
C GLN A 109 22.91 -7.46 -21.14
N ASP A 110 23.57 -8.37 -21.85
CA ASP A 110 24.44 -8.02 -22.98
C ASP A 110 24.31 -8.93 -24.23
N LYS A 111 24.81 -8.38 -25.33
CA LYS A 111 24.44 -8.55 -26.76
C LYS A 111 24.84 -9.85 -27.49
N PRO A 112 24.29 -10.06 -28.72
CA PRO A 112 24.47 -11.22 -29.59
C PRO A 112 25.55 -11.04 -30.67
N CYS A 113 26.06 -12.13 -31.25
CA CYS A 113 26.54 -12.24 -32.64
C CYS A 113 26.72 -13.72 -33.05
N SER A 114 26.57 -13.95 -34.35
CA SER A 114 26.22 -15.20 -35.03
C SER A 114 27.35 -16.22 -35.25
N ASP A 115 26.89 -17.44 -35.57
CA ASP A 115 27.37 -18.35 -36.62
C ASP A 115 28.44 -19.42 -36.28
N GLY A 116 28.20 -20.64 -36.80
CA GLY A 116 29.23 -21.64 -37.10
C GLY A 116 29.56 -22.73 -36.05
N GLY A 117 29.11 -23.96 -36.32
CA GLY A 117 29.98 -25.15 -36.40
C GLY A 117 30.58 -25.80 -35.14
N SER A 118 30.13 -27.04 -34.87
CA SER A 118 30.89 -28.23 -34.41
C SER A 118 31.73 -28.22 -33.12
N ASN A 119 31.37 -29.17 -32.22
CA ASN A 119 32.23 -29.98 -31.34
C ASN A 119 33.33 -29.30 -30.51
N SER A 120 33.15 -29.22 -29.18
CA SER A 120 34.16 -29.69 -28.19
C SER A 120 33.73 -29.42 -26.73
N SER A 121 33.86 -30.48 -25.92
CA SER A 121 34.06 -30.49 -24.46
C SER A 121 33.23 -29.52 -23.60
N LEU A 122 32.07 -29.99 -23.10
CA LEU A 122 31.46 -29.40 -21.91
C LEU A 122 32.40 -29.57 -20.72
N SER A 123 33.17 -28.53 -20.38
CA SER A 123 33.79 -28.42 -19.07
C SER A 123 32.69 -28.08 -18.06
N THR A 124 32.08 -29.10 -17.46
CA THR A 124 31.10 -28.92 -16.38
C THR A 124 31.81 -28.26 -15.19
N THR A 125 31.45 -27.01 -14.90
CA THR A 125 31.84 -26.30 -13.68
C THR A 125 30.89 -26.69 -12.55
N CYS A 126 31.42 -27.00 -11.37
CA CYS A 126 30.59 -27.28 -10.20
C CYS A 126 29.84 -26.03 -9.74
N GLY A 127 28.53 -26.13 -9.51
CA GLY A 127 27.67 -25.01 -9.11
C GLY A 127 27.93 -24.44 -7.72
N GLU A 128 28.61 -25.19 -6.85
CA GLU A 128 28.86 -24.78 -5.46
C GLU A 128 30.27 -24.21 -5.23
N CYS A 129 31.29 -24.75 -5.91
CA CYS A 129 32.68 -24.26 -5.77
C CYS A 129 33.25 -23.56 -7.02
N GLY A 130 32.52 -23.57 -8.15
CA GLY A 130 32.85 -22.81 -9.36
C GLY A 130 34.06 -23.29 -10.17
N ARG A 131 34.72 -24.41 -9.79
CA ARG A 131 35.89 -24.94 -10.51
C ARG A 131 35.48 -25.80 -11.71
N SER A 132 36.17 -25.66 -12.85
CA SER A 132 35.99 -26.46 -14.07
C SER A 132 36.84 -27.73 -14.05
N GLY A 133 36.34 -28.80 -14.70
CA GLY A 133 37.08 -30.05 -14.92
C GLY A 133 36.79 -31.19 -13.94
N GLN A 134 35.73 -31.09 -13.13
CA GLN A 134 35.29 -32.20 -12.28
C GLN A 134 34.27 -33.06 -13.03
N SER A 135 34.51 -34.37 -13.06
CA SER A 135 33.55 -35.31 -13.63
C SER A 135 32.29 -35.36 -12.77
N SER A 136 31.14 -35.64 -13.37
CA SER A 136 29.83 -35.74 -12.72
C SER A 136 29.70 -36.92 -11.74
N SER A 137 30.79 -37.65 -11.46
CA SER A 137 30.79 -38.75 -10.51
C SER A 137 30.83 -38.23 -9.08
N ARG A 138 29.82 -38.64 -8.29
CA ARG A 138 29.66 -38.30 -6.88
C ARG A 138 30.90 -38.62 -6.04
N GLN A 139 31.65 -39.67 -6.41
CA GLN A 139 32.81 -40.14 -5.67
C GLN A 139 34.03 -39.24 -5.84
N GLU A 140 34.19 -38.60 -7.01
CA GLU A 140 35.27 -37.64 -7.27
C GLU A 140 34.96 -36.26 -6.70
N HIS A 141 33.69 -35.86 -6.70
CA HIS A 141 33.25 -34.63 -6.04
C HIS A 141 33.64 -34.68 -4.55
N MET A 142 33.55 -35.86 -3.94
CA MET A 142 33.76 -36.08 -2.49
C MET A 142 35.21 -35.95 -2.06
N THR A 143 36.14 -36.10 -3.01
CA THR A 143 37.58 -35.99 -2.77
C THR A 143 38.16 -34.67 -3.23
N LYS A 144 37.53 -34.00 -4.21
CA LYS A 144 38.09 -32.82 -4.88
C LYS A 144 37.34 -31.51 -4.59
N CYS A 145 36.11 -31.58 -4.08
CA CYS A 145 35.34 -30.40 -3.69
C CYS A 145 35.52 -30.12 -2.19
N PRO A 146 36.08 -28.96 -1.81
CA PRO A 146 36.29 -28.58 -0.41
C PRO A 146 35.01 -28.10 0.30
N ALA A 147 33.88 -28.01 -0.42
CA ALA A 147 32.60 -27.54 0.09
C ALA A 147 31.61 -28.70 0.33
N TRP A 148 32.09 -29.79 0.91
CA TRP A 148 31.23 -30.90 1.33
C TRP A 148 30.69 -30.68 2.75
#